data_AF-A0A3B5KJE5-F1
#
_entry.id   AF-A0A3B5KJE5-F1
#
_cell.length_a   1.000
_cell.length_b   1.000
_cell.length_c   1.000
_cell.angle_alpha   90.00
_cell.angle_beta   90.00
_cell.angle_gamma   90.00
#
_symmetry.space_group_name_H-M   'P 1'
#
loop_
_entity.id
_entity.type
_entity.pdbx_description
1 polymer ?
#
loop_
_entity_poly.entity_id
_entity_poly.type
_entity_poly.pdbx_seq_one_letter_code
_entity_poly.pdbx_strand_id
1 'polypeptide(L)'
;CSHKSRRAIHVDQSELLCTKGCGFYGNQAWRGLCSKCWREENQREKQKQIQEDWALAERLCVPVDEIPEVSKSSQVTAITPSLILHYCH
;
A
#
# COMPACT_ATOMS: atom_id res chain seq x y z
N CYS A 1 -7.10 -50.65 -5.75
CA CYS A 1 -6.73 -49.66 -4.71
C CYS A 1 -5.71 -48.70 -5.29
N SER A 2 -6.07 -47.43 -5.54
CA SER A 2 -5.16 -46.43 -6.11
C SER A 2 -4.50 -45.64 -4.98
N HIS A 3 -3.23 -45.95 -4.69
CA HIS A 3 -2.43 -45.16 -3.76
C HIS A 3 -2.07 -43.83 -4.44
N LYS A 4 -2.86 -42.78 -4.21
CA LYS A 4 -2.47 -41.41 -4.57
C LYS A 4 -1.28 -41.02 -3.69
N SER A 5 -0.08 -41.14 -4.24
CA SER A 5 1.15 -40.62 -3.65
C SER A 5 0.99 -39.12 -3.39
N ARG A 6 0.95 -38.73 -2.12
CA ARG A 6 0.91 -37.33 -1.71
C ARG A 6 2.29 -36.74 -2.00
N ARG A 7 2.35 -35.76 -2.91
CA ARG A 7 3.57 -34.97 -3.14
C ARG A 7 3.88 -34.23 -1.83
N ALA A 8 5.02 -34.56 -1.21
CA ALA A 8 5.51 -33.82 -0.07
C ALA A 8 5.95 -32.43 -0.56
N ILE A 9 5.30 -31.37 -0.08
CA ILE A 9 5.75 -30.00 -0.29
C ILE A 9 6.85 -29.78 0.77
N HIS A 10 8.09 -29.72 0.31
CA HIS A 10 9.19 -29.27 1.15
C HIS A 10 9.13 -27.75 1.23
N VAL A 11 8.92 -27.22 2.44
CA VAL A 11 9.00 -25.79 2.74
C VAL A 11 10.07 -25.64 3.79
N ASP A 12 11.10 -24.85 3.49
CA ASP A 12 12.15 -24.57 4.45
C ASP A 12 11.63 -23.63 5.55
N GLN A 13 12.06 -23.85 6.79
CA GLN A 13 11.58 -23.05 7.93
C GLN A 13 11.92 -21.56 7.78
N SER A 14 13.03 -21.24 7.12
CA SER A 14 13.46 -19.86 6.86
C SER A 14 12.51 -19.14 5.91
N GLU A 15 11.90 -19.86 4.96
CA GLU A 15 10.96 -19.30 3.97
C GLU A 15 9.62 -18.89 4.58
N LEU A 16 9.29 -19.42 5.76
CA LEU A 16 8.09 -19.07 6.50
C LEU A 16 8.28 -17.81 7.37
N LEU A 17 9.53 -17.47 7.69
CA LEU A 17 9.84 -16.36 8.59
C LEU A 17 9.71 -15.01 7.89
N CYS A 18 9.45 -13.98 8.70
CA CYS A 18 9.38 -12.61 8.23
C CYS A 18 10.67 -12.23 7.52
N THR A 19 10.57 -11.67 6.31
CA THR A 19 11.73 -11.29 5.49
C THR A 19 12.66 -10.27 6.17
N LYS A 20 12.16 -9.51 7.16
CA LYS A 20 12.98 -8.61 7.99
C LYS A 20 13.84 -9.33 9.03
N GLY A 21 13.68 -10.65 9.21
CA GLY A 21 14.44 -11.43 10.18
C GLY A 21 14.03 -11.23 11.64
N CYS A 22 12.80 -10.80 11.93
CA CYS A 22 12.35 -10.51 13.30
C CYS A 22 11.93 -11.75 14.12
N GLY A 23 12.06 -12.96 13.56
CA GLY A 23 11.73 -14.23 14.23
C GLY A 23 10.24 -14.59 14.25
N PHE A 24 9.36 -13.73 13.75
CA PHE A 24 7.93 -14.05 13.55
C PHE A 24 7.67 -14.57 12.15
N TYR A 25 6.58 -15.32 11.95
CA TYR A 25 6.17 -15.78 10.63
C TYR A 25 5.63 -14.63 9.76
N GLY A 26 6.03 -14.63 8.50
CA GLY A 26 5.53 -13.73 7.47
C GLY A 26 4.38 -14.35 6.70
N ASN A 27 3.64 -13.52 5.94
CA ASN A 27 2.67 -14.03 4.97
C ASN A 27 2.91 -13.45 3.57
N GLN A 28 2.45 -14.16 2.54
CA GLN A 28 2.64 -13.76 1.15
C GLN A 28 1.83 -12.51 0.77
N ALA A 29 0.68 -12.28 1.41
CA ALA A 29 -0.14 -11.08 1.16
C ALA A 29 0.62 -9.79 1.50
N TRP A 30 1.54 -9.85 2.45
CA TRP A 30 2.37 -8.74 2.91
C TRP A 30 3.84 -8.92 2.53
N ARG A 31 4.13 -9.51 1.36
CA ARG A 31 5.50 -9.69 0.82
C ARG A 31 6.44 -10.45 1.78
N GLY A 32 5.91 -11.43 2.49
CA GLY A 32 6.67 -12.19 3.48
C GLY A 32 6.91 -11.45 4.79
N LEU A 33 6.19 -10.34 5.06
CA LEU A 33 6.31 -9.61 6.32
C LEU A 33 5.33 -10.13 7.37
N CYS A 34 5.73 -10.05 8.64
CA CYS A 34 4.81 -10.21 9.76
C CYS A 34 3.95 -8.95 9.94
N SER A 35 2.88 -9.05 10.73
CA SER A 35 1.93 -7.96 10.95
C SER A 35 2.58 -6.68 11.50
N LYS A 36 3.58 -6.81 12.38
CA LYS A 36 4.32 -5.67 12.94
C LYS A 36 5.15 -4.97 11.87
N CYS A 37 6.02 -5.71 11.20
CA CYS A 37 6.90 -5.16 10.18
C CYS A 37 6.13 -4.59 8.98
N TRP A 38 5.01 -5.22 8.61
CA TRP A 38 4.15 -4.70 7.55
C TRP A 38 3.52 -3.35 7.92
N ARG A 39 3.03 -3.17 9.16
CA ARG A 39 2.47 -1.88 9.59
C ARG A 39 3.50 -0.76 9.51
N GLU A 40 4.72 -1.00 9.98
CA GLU A 40 5.81 -0.02 9.94
C GLU A 40 6.18 0.37 8.50
N GLU A 41 6.29 -0.61 7.61
CA GLU A 41 6.58 -0.38 6.18
C GLU A 41 5.44 0.39 5.50
N ASN A 42 4.20 -0.06 5.71
CA ASN A 42 3.00 0.54 5.13
C ASN A 42 2.78 1.98 5.62
N GLN A 43 3.07 2.28 6.88
CA GLN A 43 2.99 3.65 7.40
C GLN A 43 4.01 4.57 6.73
N ARG A 44 5.25 4.11 6.55
CA ARG A 44 6.29 4.90 5.86
C ARG A 44 5.93 5.15 4.40
N GLU A 45 5.44 4.14 3.70
CA GLU A 45 5.03 4.27 2.30
C GLU A 45 3.85 5.26 2.14
N LYS A 46 2.86 5.18 3.04
CA LYS A 46 1.76 6.16 3.08
C LYS A 46 2.25 7.58 3.33
N GLN A 47 3.17 7.78 4.28
CA GLN A 47 3.73 9.12 4.55
C GLN A 47 4.46 9.70 3.34
N LYS A 48 5.23 8.86 2.63
CA LYS A 48 5.89 9.26 1.38
C LYS A 48 4.88 9.66 0.31
N GLN A 49 3.82 8.86 0.13
CA GLN A 49 2.74 9.19 -0.81
C GLN A 49 2.05 10.50 -0.47
N ILE A 50 1.71 10.75 0.81
CA ILE A 50 1.10 12.01 1.23
C ILE A 50 1.99 13.21 0.89
N GLN A 51 3.30 13.09 1.12
CA GLN A 51 4.25 14.15 0.81
C GLN A 51 4.34 14.43 -0.71
N GLU A 52 4.35 13.37 -1.52
CA GLU A 52 4.38 13.47 -2.98
C GLU A 52 3.08 14.07 -3.52
N ASP A 53 1.93 13.61 -3.01
CA ASP A 53 0.60 14.12 -3.35
C ASP A 53 0.46 15.61 -2.99
N TRP A 54 0.98 16.02 -1.83
CA TRP A 54 1.02 17.43 -1.41
C TRP A 54 1.83 18.29 -2.38
N ALA A 55 3.05 17.85 -2.72
CA ALA A 55 3.92 18.58 -3.64
C ALA A 55 3.32 18.64 -5.07
N LEU A 56 2.60 17.60 -5.48
CA LEU A 56 1.91 17.57 -6.76
C LEU A 56 0.69 18.51 -6.74
N ALA A 57 -0.09 18.52 -5.66
CA ALA A 57 -1.20 19.45 -5.48
C ALA A 57 -0.72 20.90 -5.55
N GLU A 58 0.39 21.24 -4.89
CA GLU A 58 0.99 22.58 -4.95
C GLU A 58 1.36 23.00 -6.38
N ARG A 59 1.85 22.07 -7.21
CA ARG A 59 2.18 22.32 -8.62
C ARG A 59 0.96 22.42 -9.54
N LEU A 60 -0.10 21.69 -9.21
CA LEU A 60 -1.36 21.66 -9.98
C LEU A 60 -2.29 22.80 -9.62
N CYS A 61 -2.16 23.40 -8.43
CA CYS A 61 -2.92 24.57 -8.03
C CYS A 61 -2.56 25.75 -8.95
N VAL A 62 -3.40 25.98 -9.95
CA VAL A 62 -3.40 27.23 -10.72
C VAL A 62 -4.16 28.31 -9.95
N PRO A 63 -3.69 29.58 -9.99
CA PRO A 63 -4.45 30.70 -9.46
C PRO A 63 -5.85 30.76 -10.08
N VAL A 64 -6.86 31.03 -9.25
CA VAL A 64 -8.28 31.04 -9.65
C VAL A 64 -8.55 32.07 -10.76
N ASP A 65 -7.69 33.08 -10.89
CA ASP A 65 -7.77 34.13 -11.90
C ASP A 65 -7.42 33.66 -13.33
N GLU A 66 -6.81 32.48 -13.50
CA GLU A 66 -6.34 31.97 -14.80
C GLU A 66 -7.15 30.79 -15.35
N ILE A 67 -8.19 30.32 -14.66
CA ILE A 67 -8.99 29.17 -15.13
C ILE A 67 -9.97 29.66 -16.22
N PRO A 68 -9.78 29.30 -17.50
CA PRO A 68 -10.79 29.57 -18.51
C PRO A 68 -12.00 28.68 -18.19
N GLU A 69 -13.21 29.22 -18.28
CA GLU A 69 -14.47 28.48 -18.12
C GLU A 69 -14.63 27.39 -19.21
N VAL A 70 -13.87 26.30 -19.14
CA VAL A 70 -14.05 25.21 -20.10
C VAL A 70 -13.91 23.85 -19.43
N SER A 71 -15.05 23.16 -19.44
CA SER A 71 -15.22 21.72 -19.29
C SER A 71 -14.56 21.07 -18.08
N LYS A 72 -15.41 20.82 -17.08
CA LYS A 72 -15.25 19.78 -16.06
C LYS A 72 -15.11 18.41 -16.75
N SER A 73 -13.96 18.12 -17.33
CA SER A 73 -13.65 16.82 -17.92
C SER A 73 -13.20 15.86 -16.82
N SER A 74 -14.18 15.25 -16.14
CA SER A 74 -14.27 13.82 -15.80
C SER A 74 -13.05 13.03 -15.27
N GLN A 75 -11.97 13.66 -14.84
CA GLN A 75 -10.79 12.97 -14.30
C GLN A 75 -10.48 13.39 -12.86
N VAL A 76 -11.51 13.50 -12.03
CA VAL A 76 -11.34 13.39 -10.57
C VAL A 76 -11.43 11.91 -10.18
N THR A 77 -10.69 11.06 -10.87
CA THR A 77 -10.54 9.66 -10.48
C THR A 77 -9.33 9.56 -9.59
N ALA A 78 -9.56 9.14 -8.35
CA ALA A 78 -8.58 8.90 -7.30
C ALA A 78 -8.14 10.11 -6.46
N ILE A 79 -9.11 10.85 -5.88
CA ILE A 79 -8.82 11.43 -4.56
C ILE A 79 -8.76 10.24 -3.60
N THR A 80 -7.54 9.99 -3.12
CA THR A 80 -7.15 8.81 -2.33
C THR A 80 -8.02 8.62 -1.08
N PRO A 81 -8.27 7.38 -0.62
CA PRO A 81 -9.01 7.09 0.62
C PRO A 81 -8.40 7.69 1.90
N SER A 82 -7.22 8.33 1.83
CA SER A 82 -6.48 8.82 3.00
C SER A 82 -7.11 10.04 3.66
N LEU A 83 -7.98 10.79 2.96
CA LEU A 83 -8.75 11.89 3.58
C LEU A 83 -9.85 11.38 4.52
N ILE A 84 -10.26 10.11 4.45
CA ILE A 84 -11.31 9.57 5.34
C ILE A 84 -10.79 9.38 6.78
N LEU A 85 -9.47 9.21 6.97
CA LEU A 85 -8.88 9.00 8.30
C LEU A 85 -8.68 10.29 9.11
N HIS A 86 -8.84 11.48 8.51
CA HIS A 86 -8.71 12.75 9.23
C HIS A 86 -10.06 13.31 9.73
N TYR A 87 -11.19 12.62 9.46
CA TYR A 87 -12.54 13.13 9.77
C TYR A 87 -13.34 12.27 10.78
N CYS A 88 -12.79 11.17 11.29
CA CYS A 88 -13.41 10.40 12.37
C CYS A 88 -12.60 10.55 13.65
N HIS A 89 -13.06 11.44 14.52
CA HIS A 89 -12.67 11.58 15.92
C HIS A 89 -13.82 11.11 16.81
#